data_AF-A0A8B8Q507-F1
#
_entry.id   AF-A0A8B8Q507-F1
#
_cell.length_a   1.000
_cell.length_b   1.000
_cell.length_c   1.000
_cell.angle_alpha   90.00
_cell.angle_beta   90.00
_cell.angle_gamma   90.00
#
_symmetry.space_group_name_H-M   'P 1'
#
loop_
_entity.id
_entity.type
_entity.pdbx_description
1 polymer ?
#
loop_
_entity_poly.entity_id
_entity_poly.type
_entity_poly.pdbx_seq_one_letter_code
_entity_poly.pdbx_strand_id
1 'polypeptide(L)'
;MHIFLIYEIPYLSADKLVVSTSCSLLHTAVNLVNETKLDKEIKSWLAFATQKVVEVNALAKALARQKDEHNIPSNTFAYYDQVLHTTIMLGVVPPRYGWNGGEIGFDVYFSMARGNASCPAMEMTKWFDTNYHYIVPELGHDVKFSYASHKAVTEYKEAKALGIDTVPVLVGPVSYLLLSKPTKGVEKTFSLLSLLGKILPIYKEVMSELKAAGASWIQFDEPTLVMDLDSHKLKAFTEAYSELASCLFGVNVVIETYFADVPAEAYKVLTSLEAVAGYGFDLVRGTKTLDLIKGVFPTGKYLFARVVGGRNIWANDLAGSLITLHALEGIVGKGTILCIFLSNSMF
;
A
#
# COMPACT_ATOMS: atom_id res chain seq x y z
N MET A 1 -13.79 10.74 -15.12
CA MET A 1 -12.82 10.51 -16.21
C MET A 1 -11.44 10.85 -15.66
N HIS A 2 -10.83 9.90 -14.97
CA HIS A 2 -9.51 10.08 -14.35
C HIS A 2 -8.46 9.50 -15.32
N ILE A 3 -7.74 10.39 -16.01
CA ILE A 3 -6.81 10.02 -17.08
C ILE A 3 -5.48 9.60 -16.47
N PHE A 4 -5.02 8.38 -16.77
CA PHE A 4 -3.61 8.01 -16.70
C PHE A 4 -3.09 7.84 -18.12
N LEU A 5 -2.02 8.58 -18.46
CA LEU A 5 -1.15 8.25 -19.58
C LEU A 5 -0.38 6.99 -19.20
N ILE A 6 -0.36 5.95 -20.05
CA ILE A 6 0.80 5.11 -20.41
C ILE A 6 0.33 3.98 -21.36
N TYR A 7 1.22 3.61 -22.29
CA TYR A 7 1.04 2.73 -23.45
C TYR A 7 1.08 1.20 -23.14
N GLU A 8 0.57 0.43 -24.10
CA GLU A 8 0.16 -1.00 -24.15
C GLU A 8 1.21 -2.17 -24.03
N ILE A 9 0.78 -3.30 -23.39
CA ILE A 9 0.94 -4.78 -23.70
C ILE A 9 2.36 -5.48 -23.68
N PRO A 10 2.57 -6.84 -23.57
CA PRO A 10 2.12 -7.98 -22.69
C PRO A 10 3.27 -8.77 -21.93
N TYR A 11 2.88 -9.52 -20.87
CA TYR A 11 3.38 -10.79 -20.21
C TYR A 11 4.87 -11.16 -19.89
N LEU A 12 4.97 -11.87 -18.73
CA LEU A 12 6.06 -12.12 -17.75
C LEU A 12 7.37 -12.83 -18.14
N SER A 13 8.43 -12.42 -17.42
CA SER A 13 9.76 -13.05 -17.27
C SER A 13 10.01 -13.53 -15.81
N ALA A 14 10.89 -14.52 -15.63
CA ALA A 14 11.05 -15.37 -14.44
C ALA A 14 11.94 -14.82 -13.30
N ASP A 15 12.03 -13.50 -13.14
CA ASP A 15 12.98 -12.84 -12.25
C ASP A 15 12.31 -12.16 -11.04
N LYS A 16 13.08 -11.85 -9.98
CA LYS A 16 12.51 -11.61 -8.62
C LYS A 16 12.93 -10.31 -7.90
N LEU A 17 13.76 -9.46 -8.51
CA LEU A 17 14.11 -8.15 -7.96
C LEU A 17 13.28 -7.05 -8.63
N VAL A 18 12.69 -6.19 -7.80
CA VAL A 18 11.73 -5.18 -8.21
C VAL A 18 12.15 -3.78 -7.75
N VAL A 19 12.14 -2.78 -8.62
CA VAL A 19 12.43 -1.37 -8.29
C VAL A 19 11.14 -0.58 -8.12
N SER A 20 11.04 0.22 -7.06
CA SER A 20 9.88 1.12 -6.84
C SER A 20 10.22 2.31 -5.92
N THR A 21 9.21 3.16 -5.64
CA THR A 21 9.34 4.31 -4.75
C THR A 21 9.27 3.89 -3.28
N SER A 22 9.96 4.59 -2.38
CA SER A 22 10.09 4.28 -0.94
C SER A 22 8.77 4.15 -0.19
N CYS A 23 7.72 4.79 -0.68
CA CYS A 23 6.34 4.73 -0.19
C CYS A 23 5.41 5.33 -1.26
N SER A 24 4.17 5.66 -0.87
CA SER A 24 3.23 6.37 -1.73
C SER A 24 3.72 7.75 -2.16
N LEU A 25 3.57 8.09 -3.45
CA LEU A 25 3.83 9.45 -3.94
C LEU A 25 2.74 10.45 -3.52
N LEU A 26 1.77 10.03 -2.70
CA LEU A 26 0.79 10.87 -2.01
C LEU A 26 1.45 12.09 -1.33
N HIS A 27 2.68 11.92 -0.84
CA HIS A 27 3.42 12.92 -0.09
C HIS A 27 4.27 13.86 -0.95
N THR A 28 4.25 13.71 -2.27
CA THR A 28 5.03 14.52 -3.21
C THR A 28 4.13 15.36 -4.10
N ALA A 29 4.61 16.55 -4.47
CA ALA A 29 3.97 17.36 -5.50
C ALA A 29 3.90 16.57 -6.82
N VAL A 30 2.94 16.94 -7.68
CA VAL A 30 2.57 16.10 -8.84
C VAL A 30 3.62 16.15 -9.94
N ASN A 31 3.93 17.34 -10.46
CA ASN A 31 4.82 17.46 -11.61
C ASN A 31 5.61 18.77 -11.58
N LEU A 32 6.93 18.63 -11.68
CA LEU A 32 7.86 19.75 -11.66
C LEU A 32 7.70 20.68 -12.88
N VAL A 33 7.10 20.20 -13.98
CA VAL A 33 6.80 21.03 -15.16
C VAL A 33 5.90 22.22 -14.79
N ASN A 34 5.02 22.06 -13.80
CA ASN A 34 4.11 23.11 -13.34
C ASN A 34 4.81 24.23 -12.56
N GLU A 35 6.03 23.98 -12.07
CA GLU A 35 6.84 24.95 -11.34
C GLU A 35 7.56 25.90 -12.31
N THR A 36 6.83 26.88 -12.83
CA THR A 36 7.33 27.82 -13.87
C THR A 36 8.18 28.96 -13.31
N LYS A 37 8.13 29.20 -11.99
CA LYS A 37 8.85 30.28 -11.31
C LYS A 37 10.15 29.86 -10.64
N LEU A 38 10.44 28.56 -10.58
CA LEU A 38 11.68 28.05 -9.99
C LEU A 38 12.87 28.32 -10.92
N ASP A 39 13.99 28.69 -10.31
CA ASP A 39 15.26 28.80 -11.01
C ASP A 39 15.66 27.45 -11.63
N LYS A 40 16.32 27.48 -12.80
CA LYS A 40 16.67 26.27 -13.56
C LYS A 40 17.64 25.36 -12.82
N GLU A 41 18.58 25.93 -12.07
CA GLU A 41 19.56 25.18 -11.29
C GLU A 41 18.85 24.43 -10.16
N ILE A 42 18.03 25.14 -9.37
CA ILE A 42 17.24 24.53 -8.30
C ILE A 42 16.32 23.45 -8.88
N LYS A 43 15.64 23.73 -10.00
CA LYS A 43 14.74 22.78 -10.66
C LYS A 43 15.47 21.51 -11.09
N SER A 44 16.76 21.58 -11.42
CA SER A 44 17.56 20.40 -11.80
C SER A 44 17.81 19.43 -10.64
N TRP A 45 17.72 19.90 -9.39
CA TRP A 45 17.92 19.07 -8.19
C TRP A 45 16.62 18.42 -7.70
N LEU A 46 15.47 18.74 -8.31
CA LEU A 46 14.16 18.31 -7.83
C LEU A 46 13.57 17.20 -8.70
N ALA A 47 12.80 16.33 -8.06
CA ALA A 47 11.95 15.34 -8.72
C ALA A 47 10.63 15.20 -7.95
N PHE A 48 9.53 15.53 -8.62
CA PHE A 48 8.15 15.36 -8.14
C PHE A 48 7.60 14.01 -8.64
N ALA A 49 6.34 13.68 -8.34
CA ALA A 49 5.78 12.34 -8.62
C ALA A 49 6.02 11.86 -10.07
N THR A 50 5.81 12.72 -11.07
CA THR A 50 6.09 12.38 -12.48
C THR A 50 7.58 12.11 -12.73
N GLN A 51 8.49 12.91 -12.17
CA GLN A 51 9.93 12.68 -12.32
C GLN A 51 10.38 11.42 -11.55
N LYS A 52 9.80 11.13 -10.39
CA LYS A 52 10.05 9.90 -9.62
C LYS A 52 9.70 8.65 -10.42
N VAL A 53 8.60 8.68 -11.17
CA VAL A 53 8.23 7.60 -12.10
C VAL A 53 9.31 7.40 -13.18
N VAL A 54 9.86 8.49 -13.72
CA VAL A 54 10.95 8.42 -14.70
C VAL A 54 12.23 7.84 -14.08
N GLU A 55 12.58 8.22 -12.86
CA GLU A 55 13.75 7.70 -12.14
C GLU A 55 13.64 6.19 -11.89
N VAL A 56 12.47 5.72 -11.42
CA VAL A 56 12.22 4.29 -11.23
C VAL A 56 12.37 3.55 -12.57
N ASN A 57 11.77 4.06 -13.65
CA ASN A 57 11.89 3.47 -14.98
C ASN A 57 13.33 3.47 -15.50
N ALA A 58 14.13 4.49 -15.18
CA ALA A 58 15.54 4.55 -15.57
C ALA A 58 16.38 3.49 -14.84
N LEU A 59 16.19 3.34 -13.53
CA LEU A 59 16.86 2.30 -12.73
C LEU A 59 16.47 0.90 -13.17
N ALA A 60 15.17 0.70 -13.38
CA ALA A 60 14.60 -0.52 -13.92
C ALA A 60 15.27 -0.91 -15.25
N LYS A 61 15.34 0.02 -16.22
CA LYS A 61 15.99 -0.19 -17.52
C LYS A 61 17.50 -0.42 -17.42
N ALA A 62 18.16 0.16 -16.41
CA ALA A 62 19.58 -0.07 -16.19
C ALA A 62 19.88 -1.49 -15.66
N LEU A 63 18.96 -2.04 -14.85
CA LEU A 63 19.04 -3.44 -14.40
C LEU A 63 18.65 -4.44 -15.48
N ALA A 64 17.55 -4.17 -16.18
CA ALA A 64 16.95 -5.12 -17.10
C ALA A 64 17.60 -5.06 -18.48
N ARG A 65 17.86 -6.24 -19.05
CA ARG A 65 18.24 -6.37 -20.47
C ARG A 65 17.02 -6.47 -21.40
N GLN A 66 15.79 -6.52 -20.87
CA GLN A 66 14.51 -6.55 -21.61
C GLN A 66 13.31 -5.99 -20.80
N LYS A 67 12.16 -5.89 -21.48
CA LYS A 67 10.95 -5.05 -21.33
C LYS A 67 10.43 -4.67 -19.93
N ASP A 68 9.79 -3.50 -19.91
CA ASP A 68 9.03 -2.92 -18.79
C ASP A 68 7.73 -3.72 -18.53
N GLU A 69 7.60 -4.38 -17.37
CA GLU A 69 6.29 -4.70 -16.78
C GLU A 69 5.91 -3.58 -15.79
N HIS A 70 4.79 -2.92 -16.08
CA HIS A 70 4.29 -1.82 -15.26
C HIS A 70 3.22 -2.34 -14.31
N ASN A 71 3.56 -2.49 -13.02
CA ASN A 71 2.59 -2.74 -11.96
C ASN A 71 1.94 -1.42 -11.51
N ILE A 72 1.01 -0.93 -12.32
CA ILE A 72 0.32 0.31 -12.04
C ILE A 72 -0.63 0.08 -10.85
N PRO A 73 -0.57 0.87 -9.77
CA PRO A 73 -1.46 0.69 -8.65
C PRO A 73 -2.89 1.07 -9.04
N SER A 74 -3.86 0.44 -8.38
CA SER A 74 -5.25 0.90 -8.34
C SER A 74 -5.71 0.94 -6.89
N ASN A 75 -6.83 1.59 -6.61
CA ASN A 75 -7.32 1.85 -5.26
C ASN A 75 -6.48 2.84 -4.42
N THR A 76 -5.43 3.45 -4.98
CA THR A 76 -4.66 4.52 -4.32
C THR A 76 -5.37 5.87 -4.37
N PHE A 77 -6.27 6.07 -5.33
CA PHE A 77 -7.09 7.27 -5.41
C PHE A 77 -7.95 7.39 -4.13
N ALA A 78 -8.00 8.60 -3.56
CA ALA A 78 -8.96 8.90 -2.51
C ALA A 78 -9.58 10.28 -2.58
N TYR A 79 -10.90 10.33 -2.39
CA TYR A 79 -11.64 11.58 -2.25
C TYR A 79 -11.33 12.29 -0.94
N TYR A 80 -10.82 11.56 0.07
CA TYR A 80 -10.40 12.12 1.34
C TYR A 80 -9.21 11.36 1.95
N ASP A 81 -9.40 10.07 2.25
CA ASP A 81 -8.41 9.26 2.96
C ASP A 81 -8.55 7.76 2.65
N GLN A 82 -7.40 7.08 2.50
CA GLN A 82 -7.31 5.65 2.23
C GLN A 82 -7.72 4.77 3.43
N VAL A 83 -7.51 5.24 4.66
CA VAL A 83 -7.95 4.49 5.85
C VAL A 83 -9.47 4.60 5.98
N LEU A 84 -10.04 5.77 5.69
CA LEU A 84 -11.49 5.95 5.57
C LEU A 84 -12.09 5.08 4.45
N HIS A 85 -11.37 4.86 3.34
CA HIS A 85 -11.81 3.89 2.33
C HIS A 85 -11.87 2.47 2.85
N THR A 86 -10.85 2.02 3.58
CA THR A 86 -10.87 0.69 4.20
C THR A 86 -11.99 0.60 5.24
N THR A 87 -12.25 1.69 5.96
CA THR A 87 -13.37 1.82 6.92
C THR A 87 -14.73 1.59 6.25
N ILE A 88 -15.00 2.24 5.10
CA ILE A 88 -16.25 2.00 4.36
C ILE A 88 -16.28 0.66 3.64
N MET A 89 -15.14 0.14 3.17
CA MET A 89 -15.05 -1.22 2.61
C MET A 89 -15.54 -2.25 3.62
N LEU A 90 -15.17 -2.08 4.89
CA LEU A 90 -15.56 -2.96 6.00
C LEU A 90 -16.92 -2.63 6.62
N GLY A 91 -17.66 -1.65 6.07
CA GLY A 91 -18.97 -1.25 6.59
C GLY A 91 -18.91 -0.67 8.01
N VAL A 92 -17.77 -0.08 8.38
CA VAL A 92 -17.57 0.50 9.71
C VAL A 92 -18.06 1.95 9.69
N VAL A 93 -19.32 2.16 10.03
CA VAL A 93 -19.90 3.52 10.15
C VAL A 93 -20.36 3.73 11.58
N PRO A 94 -19.83 4.72 12.31
CA PRO A 94 -20.30 5.03 13.65
C PRO A 94 -21.81 5.33 13.67
N PRO A 95 -22.58 4.83 14.67
CA PRO A 95 -24.04 4.92 14.70
C PRO A 95 -24.60 6.35 14.53
N ARG A 96 -23.82 7.35 14.96
CA ARG A 96 -24.19 8.78 14.86
C ARG A 96 -24.44 9.26 13.43
N TYR A 97 -23.95 8.54 12.41
CA TYR A 97 -24.16 8.91 11.01
C TYR A 97 -25.42 8.27 10.38
N GLY A 98 -26.16 7.45 11.13
CA GLY A 98 -27.47 6.95 10.72
C GLY A 98 -27.47 6.03 9.48
N TRP A 99 -26.34 5.40 9.16
CA TRP A 99 -26.25 4.44 8.07
C TRP A 99 -26.86 3.09 8.49
N ASN A 100 -27.73 2.54 7.64
CA ASN A 100 -28.54 1.36 7.93
C ASN A 100 -28.18 0.14 7.05
N GLY A 101 -26.98 0.14 6.46
CA GLY A 101 -26.51 -0.94 5.57
C GLY A 101 -26.54 -0.58 4.08
N GLY A 102 -26.01 -1.49 3.25
CA GLY A 102 -25.90 -1.34 1.78
C GLY A 102 -24.65 -0.58 1.33
N GLU A 103 -24.53 -0.30 0.04
CA GLU A 103 -23.36 0.42 -0.50
C GLU A 103 -23.26 1.83 0.12
N ILE A 104 -22.08 2.17 0.65
CA ILE A 104 -21.82 3.47 1.26
C ILE A 104 -21.56 4.52 0.17
N GLY A 105 -22.50 5.45 0.04
CA GLY A 105 -22.37 6.60 -0.86
C GLY A 105 -21.59 7.79 -0.28
N PHE A 106 -21.39 8.82 -1.11
CA PHE A 106 -20.61 10.01 -0.75
C PHE A 106 -21.13 10.78 0.46
N ASP A 107 -22.46 10.81 0.70
CA ASP A 107 -23.03 11.53 1.83
C ASP A 107 -22.51 11.00 3.17
N VAL A 108 -22.55 9.67 3.35
CA VAL A 108 -22.03 9.01 4.56
C VAL A 108 -20.51 9.11 4.61
N TYR A 109 -19.81 8.84 3.49
CA TYR A 109 -18.35 8.94 3.42
C TYR A 109 -17.84 10.31 3.86
N PHE A 110 -18.40 11.39 3.30
CA PHE A 110 -17.99 12.73 3.64
C PHE A 110 -18.50 13.20 4.99
N SER A 111 -19.67 12.72 5.43
CA SER A 111 -20.13 12.97 6.80
C SER A 111 -19.15 12.40 7.83
N MET A 112 -18.56 11.23 7.58
CA MET A 112 -17.50 10.68 8.44
C MET A 112 -16.22 11.51 8.38
N ALA A 113 -15.81 11.92 7.18
CA ALA A 113 -14.57 12.65 6.95
C ALA A 113 -14.54 14.06 7.56
N ARG A 114 -15.64 14.81 7.44
CA ARG A 114 -15.69 16.25 7.78
C ARG A 114 -16.91 16.67 8.59
N GLY A 115 -17.74 15.72 9.02
CA GLY A 115 -18.98 16.01 9.75
C GLY A 115 -20.07 16.62 8.86
N ASN A 116 -21.17 16.98 9.51
CA ASN A 116 -22.29 17.67 8.90
C ASN A 116 -22.94 18.63 9.94
N ALA A 117 -24.07 19.25 9.60
CA ALA A 117 -24.74 20.23 10.47
C ALA A 117 -25.19 19.66 11.83
N SER A 118 -25.41 18.33 11.94
CA SER A 118 -25.93 17.65 13.12
C SER A 118 -24.94 16.69 13.79
N CYS A 119 -23.84 16.32 13.13
CA CYS A 119 -22.92 15.29 13.59
C CYS A 119 -21.45 15.69 13.41
N PRO A 120 -20.60 15.53 14.43
CA PRO A 120 -19.18 15.80 14.30
C PRO A 120 -18.51 14.74 13.41
N ALA A 121 -17.40 15.14 12.77
CA ALA A 121 -16.52 14.24 12.02
C ALA A 121 -15.89 13.15 12.91
N MET A 122 -15.29 12.15 12.27
CA MET A 122 -14.37 11.22 12.93
C MET A 122 -13.04 11.92 13.27
N GLU A 123 -12.28 11.35 14.20
CA GLU A 123 -10.95 11.87 14.55
C GLU A 123 -10.00 11.74 13.35
N MET A 124 -9.17 12.76 13.12
CA MET A 124 -8.00 12.64 12.26
C MET A 124 -6.71 12.69 13.09
N THR A 125 -5.71 11.90 12.71
CA THR A 125 -4.39 11.91 13.34
C THR A 125 -3.28 11.72 12.31
N LYS A 126 -2.03 12.00 12.70
CA LYS A 126 -0.89 11.87 11.80
C LYS A 126 -0.72 10.44 11.30
N TRP A 127 -0.52 10.32 10.00
CA TRP A 127 -0.11 9.07 9.36
C TRP A 127 1.39 8.88 9.58
N PHE A 128 1.72 8.08 10.58
CA PHE A 128 3.11 7.85 11.03
C PHE A 128 3.85 9.17 11.27
N ASP A 129 5.09 9.28 10.84
CA ASP A 129 5.92 10.49 10.96
C ASP A 129 5.85 11.38 9.70
N THR A 130 4.72 11.30 8.97
CA THR A 130 4.44 12.16 7.82
C THR A 130 3.66 13.42 8.24
N ASN A 131 3.46 14.32 7.28
CA ASN A 131 2.53 15.46 7.42
C ASN A 131 1.12 15.12 6.93
N TYR A 132 0.90 13.90 6.41
CA TYR A 132 -0.43 13.41 6.06
C TYR A 132 -1.20 13.03 7.32
N HIS A 133 -2.52 13.20 7.29
CA HIS A 133 -3.41 12.81 8.39
C HIS A 133 -4.47 11.87 7.83
N TYR A 134 -4.77 10.80 8.55
CA TYR A 134 -5.80 9.82 8.20
C TYR A 134 -6.97 9.90 9.16
N ILE A 135 -8.13 9.39 8.76
CA ILE A 135 -9.32 9.29 9.59
C ILE A 135 -9.26 8.00 10.40
N VAL A 136 -9.24 8.14 11.73
CA VAL A 136 -9.06 7.02 12.67
C VAL A 136 -10.33 6.19 12.76
N PRO A 137 -10.31 4.89 12.43
CA PRO A 137 -11.48 4.03 12.56
C PRO A 137 -11.91 3.88 14.03
N GLU A 138 -13.21 3.94 14.29
CA GLU A 138 -13.81 3.78 15.62
C GLU A 138 -14.45 2.40 15.75
N LEU A 139 -13.83 1.52 16.55
CA LEU A 139 -14.20 0.11 16.62
C LEU A 139 -14.63 -0.31 18.03
N GLY A 140 -15.54 -1.29 18.12
CA GLY A 140 -16.01 -1.85 19.39
C GLY A 140 -16.68 -3.20 19.19
N HIS A 141 -17.23 -3.77 20.27
CA HIS A 141 -17.88 -5.09 20.25
C HIS A 141 -19.02 -5.20 19.24
N ASP A 142 -19.83 -4.15 19.18
CA ASP A 142 -21.12 -4.12 18.46
C ASP A 142 -21.00 -3.66 17.01
N VAL A 143 -19.78 -3.40 16.52
CA VAL A 143 -19.58 -3.06 15.10
C VAL A 143 -20.02 -4.22 14.23
N LYS A 144 -20.96 -3.94 13.34
CA LYS A 144 -21.44 -4.88 12.32
C LYS A 144 -20.65 -4.67 11.04
N PHE A 145 -19.67 -5.52 10.83
CA PHE A 145 -18.89 -5.51 9.60
C PHE A 145 -19.73 -6.03 8.43
N SER A 146 -19.57 -5.40 7.26
CA SER A 146 -20.16 -5.87 6.00
C SER A 146 -19.35 -5.33 4.83
N TYR A 147 -19.34 -6.04 3.71
CA TYR A 147 -18.70 -5.53 2.50
C TYR A 147 -19.56 -4.41 1.90
N ALA A 148 -19.22 -3.15 2.20
CA ALA A 148 -20.11 -2.01 1.97
C ALA A 148 -19.52 -0.92 1.05
N SER A 149 -18.35 -1.19 0.44
CA SER A 149 -17.80 -0.34 -0.61
C SER A 149 -17.01 -1.15 -1.62
N HIS A 150 -17.45 -1.15 -2.87
CA HIS A 150 -16.83 -1.93 -3.96
C HIS A 150 -15.79 -1.12 -4.74
N LYS A 151 -15.21 -0.10 -4.11
CA LYS A 151 -14.27 0.83 -4.76
C LYS A 151 -13.09 0.11 -5.42
N ALA A 152 -12.43 -0.79 -4.69
CA ALA A 152 -11.21 -1.44 -5.17
C ALA A 152 -11.44 -2.25 -6.45
N VAL A 153 -12.49 -3.08 -6.48
CA VAL A 153 -12.86 -3.85 -7.68
C VAL A 153 -13.39 -2.97 -8.80
N THR A 154 -14.11 -1.90 -8.47
CA THR A 154 -14.61 -0.94 -9.46
C THR A 154 -13.47 -0.24 -10.19
N GLU A 155 -12.48 0.28 -9.45
CA GLU A 155 -11.30 0.93 -10.05
C GLU A 155 -10.44 -0.05 -10.84
N TYR A 156 -10.26 -1.28 -10.34
CA TYR A 156 -9.55 -2.32 -11.09
C TYR A 156 -10.24 -2.60 -12.43
N LYS A 157 -11.57 -2.79 -12.44
CA LYS A 157 -12.35 -2.99 -13.67
C LYS A 157 -12.32 -1.78 -14.60
N GLU A 158 -12.35 -0.57 -14.06
CA GLU A 158 -12.23 0.67 -14.83
C GLU A 158 -10.88 0.72 -15.57
N ALA A 159 -9.77 0.47 -14.87
CA ALA A 159 -8.45 0.41 -15.49
C ALA A 159 -8.35 -0.73 -16.51
N LYS A 160 -8.89 -1.91 -16.18
CA LYS A 160 -8.88 -3.08 -17.07
C LYS A 160 -9.63 -2.81 -18.37
N ALA A 161 -10.74 -2.07 -18.33
CA ALA A 161 -11.50 -1.66 -19.52
C ALA A 161 -10.71 -0.72 -20.44
N LEU A 162 -9.69 -0.03 -19.91
CA LEU A 162 -8.75 0.80 -20.67
C LEU A 162 -7.52 -0.01 -21.17
N GLY A 163 -7.51 -1.34 -20.99
CA GLY A 163 -6.37 -2.19 -21.35
C GLY A 163 -5.21 -2.13 -20.37
N ILE A 164 -5.41 -1.53 -19.19
CA ILE A 164 -4.38 -1.38 -18.15
C ILE A 164 -4.65 -2.39 -17.05
N ASP A 165 -3.74 -3.35 -16.88
CA ASP A 165 -3.78 -4.27 -15.75
C ASP A 165 -3.11 -3.62 -14.54
N THR A 166 -3.84 -3.51 -13.43
CA THR A 166 -3.36 -2.82 -12.23
C THR A 166 -3.16 -3.75 -11.05
N VAL A 167 -2.43 -3.28 -10.05
CA VAL A 167 -2.28 -3.93 -8.73
C VAL A 167 -3.20 -3.21 -7.74
N PRO A 168 -4.32 -3.81 -7.30
CA PRO A 168 -5.15 -3.24 -6.25
C PRO A 168 -4.36 -3.12 -4.95
N VAL A 169 -4.37 -1.93 -4.36
CA VAL A 169 -3.70 -1.62 -3.09
C VAL A 169 -4.75 -1.57 -1.97
N LEU A 170 -4.53 -2.32 -0.90
CA LEU A 170 -5.39 -2.35 0.28
C LEU A 170 -4.56 -2.09 1.53
N VAL A 171 -5.10 -1.33 2.49
CA VAL A 171 -4.54 -1.32 3.84
C VAL A 171 -4.70 -2.72 4.42
N GLY A 172 -3.61 -3.32 4.89
CA GLY A 172 -3.61 -4.67 5.43
C GLY A 172 -4.48 -4.79 6.68
N PRO A 173 -5.11 -5.96 6.91
CA PRO A 173 -6.10 -6.14 7.97
C PRO A 173 -5.53 -5.89 9.37
N VAL A 174 -4.26 -6.23 9.60
CA VAL A 174 -3.65 -6.06 10.93
C VAL A 174 -3.27 -4.61 11.16
N SER A 175 -2.63 -3.95 10.20
CA SER A 175 -2.34 -2.51 10.28
C SER A 175 -3.61 -1.68 10.45
N TYR A 176 -4.70 -2.00 9.72
CA TYR A 176 -5.98 -1.32 9.88
C TYR A 176 -6.46 -1.34 11.34
N LEU A 177 -6.44 -2.52 11.98
CA LEU A 177 -6.83 -2.65 13.39
C LEU A 177 -5.86 -1.95 14.35
N LEU A 178 -4.55 -2.02 14.11
CA LEU A 178 -3.54 -1.33 14.93
C LEU A 178 -3.60 0.21 14.81
N LEU A 179 -4.11 0.71 13.69
CA LEU A 179 -4.34 2.14 13.42
C LEU A 179 -5.75 2.60 13.85
N SER A 180 -6.59 1.70 14.35
CA SER A 180 -7.93 2.03 14.85
C SER A 180 -7.91 2.46 16.31
N LYS A 181 -9.05 2.94 16.81
CA LYS A 181 -9.27 3.21 18.24
C LYS A 181 -10.56 2.59 18.75
N PRO A 182 -10.61 2.17 20.02
CA PRO A 182 -11.86 1.77 20.65
C PRO A 182 -12.85 2.94 20.70
N THR A 183 -14.12 2.68 20.36
CA THR A 183 -15.20 3.64 20.52
C THR A 183 -15.36 4.05 21.98
N LYS A 184 -15.84 5.28 22.23
CA LYS A 184 -16.14 5.75 23.60
C LYS A 184 -17.05 4.76 24.32
N GLY A 185 -16.67 4.37 25.53
CA GLY A 185 -17.42 3.43 26.37
C GLY A 185 -16.96 1.98 26.28
N VAL A 186 -16.11 1.62 25.32
CA VAL A 186 -15.46 0.31 25.27
C VAL A 186 -14.41 0.20 26.37
N GLU A 187 -14.36 -0.94 27.06
CA GLU A 187 -13.45 -1.18 28.17
C GLU A 187 -11.97 -1.21 27.76
N LYS A 188 -11.08 -0.80 28.67
CA LYS A 188 -9.63 -0.70 28.39
C LYS A 188 -8.96 -2.05 28.08
N THR A 189 -9.58 -3.15 28.48
CA THR A 189 -9.11 -4.52 28.21
C THR A 189 -9.46 -4.99 26.80
N PHE A 190 -10.30 -4.26 26.08
CA PHE A 190 -10.65 -4.57 24.70
C PHE A 190 -9.42 -4.47 23.79
N SER A 191 -9.15 -5.56 23.06
CA SER A 191 -8.10 -5.59 22.05
C SER A 191 -8.72 -5.40 20.68
N LEU A 192 -8.28 -4.38 19.93
CA LEU A 192 -8.72 -4.17 18.54
C LEU A 192 -8.40 -5.38 17.65
N LEU A 193 -7.28 -6.06 17.92
CA LEU A 193 -6.89 -7.28 17.21
C LEU A 193 -7.88 -8.44 17.42
N SER A 194 -8.71 -8.42 18.48
CA SER A 194 -9.78 -9.41 18.65
C SER A 194 -10.85 -9.37 17.53
N LEU A 195 -10.90 -8.27 16.78
CA LEU A 195 -11.81 -8.09 15.65
C LEU A 195 -11.28 -8.71 14.34
N LEU A 196 -10.06 -9.25 14.34
CA LEU A 196 -9.44 -9.82 13.15
C LEU A 196 -10.33 -10.88 12.49
N GLY A 197 -10.84 -11.84 13.26
CA GLY A 197 -11.76 -12.87 12.77
C GLY A 197 -13.08 -12.34 12.20
N LYS A 198 -13.48 -11.09 12.52
CA LYS A 198 -14.68 -10.44 11.97
C LYS A 198 -14.41 -9.68 10.66
N ILE A 199 -13.20 -9.16 10.44
CA ILE A 199 -12.87 -8.41 9.22
C ILE A 199 -12.32 -9.29 8.10
N LEU A 200 -11.61 -10.37 8.43
CA LEU A 200 -11.01 -11.26 7.43
C LEU A 200 -12.02 -11.87 6.44
N PRO A 201 -13.26 -12.22 6.81
CA PRO A 201 -14.27 -12.64 5.83
C PRO A 201 -14.50 -11.62 4.71
N ILE A 202 -14.54 -10.32 5.03
CA ILE A 202 -14.73 -9.26 4.02
C ILE A 202 -13.49 -9.12 3.15
N TYR A 203 -12.29 -9.21 3.72
CA TYR A 203 -11.07 -9.27 2.92
C TYR A 203 -11.11 -10.46 1.94
N LYS A 204 -11.60 -11.64 2.35
CA LYS A 204 -11.77 -12.79 1.44
C LYS A 204 -12.77 -12.51 0.33
N GLU A 205 -13.88 -11.82 0.61
CA GLU A 205 -14.87 -11.40 -0.39
C GLU A 205 -14.22 -10.45 -1.42
N VAL A 206 -13.53 -9.41 -0.96
CA VAL A 206 -12.79 -8.46 -1.82
C VAL A 206 -11.77 -9.19 -2.69
N MET A 207 -11.01 -10.14 -2.12
CA MET A 207 -10.03 -10.95 -2.88
C MET A 207 -10.70 -11.80 -3.94
N SER A 208 -11.84 -12.42 -3.61
CA SER A 208 -12.62 -13.21 -4.56
C SER A 208 -13.04 -12.36 -5.76
N GLU A 209 -13.55 -11.15 -5.52
CA GLU A 209 -13.99 -10.25 -6.58
C GLU A 209 -12.85 -9.70 -7.44
N LEU A 210 -11.72 -9.34 -6.82
CA LEU A 210 -10.53 -8.88 -7.56
C LEU A 210 -9.96 -9.99 -8.46
N LYS A 211 -9.87 -11.22 -7.94
CA LYS A 211 -9.45 -12.38 -8.75
C LYS A 211 -10.44 -12.65 -9.88
N ALA A 212 -11.75 -12.62 -9.59
CA ALA A 212 -12.79 -12.81 -10.61
C ALA A 212 -12.75 -11.72 -11.69
N ALA A 213 -12.34 -10.50 -11.34
CA ALA A 213 -12.12 -9.43 -12.30
C ALA A 213 -10.85 -9.61 -13.15
N GLY A 214 -9.92 -10.48 -12.73
CA GLY A 214 -8.70 -10.82 -13.46
C GLY A 214 -7.40 -10.32 -12.82
N ALA A 215 -7.43 -9.80 -11.59
CA ALA A 215 -6.24 -9.30 -10.92
C ALA A 215 -5.23 -10.43 -10.68
N SER A 216 -4.03 -10.31 -11.27
CA SER A 216 -2.92 -11.27 -11.08
C SER A 216 -1.98 -10.90 -9.94
N TRP A 217 -2.04 -9.65 -9.47
CA TRP A 217 -1.26 -9.12 -8.36
C TRP A 217 -2.16 -8.32 -7.41
N ILE A 218 -1.92 -8.44 -6.10
CA ILE A 218 -2.59 -7.64 -5.07
C ILE A 218 -1.54 -7.18 -4.04
N GLN A 219 -1.66 -5.93 -3.58
CA GLN A 219 -0.80 -5.36 -2.57
C GLN A 219 -1.56 -5.15 -1.26
N PHE A 220 -0.96 -5.60 -0.15
CA PHE A 220 -1.36 -5.20 1.20
C PHE A 220 -0.31 -4.28 1.81
N ASP A 221 -0.74 -3.09 2.20
CA ASP A 221 0.06 -2.15 2.96
C ASP A 221 0.01 -2.53 4.44
N GLU A 222 1.12 -3.05 4.96
CA GLU A 222 1.29 -3.37 6.39
C GLU A 222 2.38 -2.50 7.06
N PRO A 223 2.27 -1.15 7.01
CA PRO A 223 3.32 -0.26 7.48
C PRO A 223 3.51 -0.30 9.00
N THR A 224 2.58 -0.85 9.78
CA THR A 224 2.79 -0.97 11.23
C THR A 224 3.90 -1.97 11.58
N LEU A 225 4.33 -2.82 10.63
CA LEU A 225 5.47 -3.73 10.80
C LEU A 225 6.81 -3.02 10.97
N VAL A 226 6.91 -1.71 10.65
CA VAL A 226 8.12 -0.92 10.93
C VAL A 226 8.14 -0.35 12.35
N MET A 227 7.07 -0.57 13.14
CA MET A 227 6.98 -0.10 14.53
C MET A 227 7.52 -1.14 15.52
N ASP A 228 7.77 -0.71 16.75
CA ASP A 228 8.06 -1.60 17.87
C ASP A 228 6.81 -2.37 18.30
N LEU A 229 6.62 -3.56 17.71
CA LEU A 229 5.51 -4.46 18.00
C LEU A 229 5.93 -5.56 18.97
N ASP A 230 5.09 -5.81 19.99
CA ASP A 230 5.24 -6.97 20.86
C ASP A 230 4.88 -8.28 20.14
N SER A 231 5.24 -9.42 20.76
CA SER A 231 5.04 -10.74 20.16
C SER A 231 3.57 -11.07 19.90
N HIS A 232 2.64 -10.56 20.71
CA HIS A 232 1.21 -10.76 20.50
C HIS A 232 0.74 -10.03 19.23
N LYS A 233 1.18 -8.78 19.01
CA LYS A 233 0.88 -8.03 17.79
C LYS A 233 1.50 -8.67 16.56
N LEU A 234 2.76 -9.13 16.63
CA LEU A 234 3.43 -9.82 15.53
C LEU A 234 2.72 -11.13 15.16
N LYS A 235 2.27 -11.90 16.17
CA LYS A 235 1.51 -13.13 15.95
C LYS A 235 0.21 -12.90 15.17
N ALA A 236 -0.44 -11.76 15.36
CA ALA A 236 -1.67 -11.42 14.63
C ALA A 236 -1.46 -11.34 13.11
N PHE A 237 -0.26 -10.98 12.62
CA PHE A 237 0.07 -11.04 11.19
C PHE A 237 0.11 -12.50 10.71
N THR A 238 0.82 -13.37 11.42
CA THR A 238 0.85 -14.80 11.08
C THR A 238 -0.57 -15.37 11.04
N GLU A 239 -1.39 -15.11 12.06
CA GLU A 239 -2.77 -15.57 12.13
C GLU A 239 -3.63 -15.02 10.96
N ALA A 240 -3.49 -13.73 10.64
CA ALA A 240 -4.24 -13.11 9.54
C ALA A 240 -3.90 -13.74 8.18
N TYR A 241 -2.61 -13.85 7.86
CA TYR A 241 -2.19 -14.30 6.54
C TYR A 241 -2.29 -15.83 6.37
N SER A 242 -2.17 -16.63 7.44
CA SER A 242 -2.52 -18.06 7.39
C SER A 242 -4.03 -18.24 7.12
N GLU A 243 -4.89 -17.44 7.75
CA GLU A 243 -6.36 -17.50 7.52
C GLU A 243 -6.75 -17.03 6.10
N LEU A 244 -6.00 -16.09 5.52
CA LEU A 244 -6.18 -15.64 4.13
C LEU A 244 -5.51 -16.57 3.11
N ALA A 245 -4.58 -17.44 3.49
CA ALA A 245 -3.72 -18.17 2.54
C ALA A 245 -4.49 -18.90 1.44
N SER A 246 -5.58 -19.58 1.79
CA SER A 246 -6.44 -20.28 0.82
C SER A 246 -7.10 -19.35 -0.20
N CYS A 247 -7.51 -18.14 0.20
CA CYS A 247 -8.12 -17.18 -0.71
C CYS A 247 -7.08 -16.44 -1.56
N LEU A 248 -5.84 -16.36 -1.09
CA LEU A 248 -4.72 -15.74 -1.81
C LEU A 248 -4.06 -16.69 -2.82
N PHE A 249 -4.37 -17.99 -2.78
CA PHE A 249 -3.88 -18.92 -3.79
C PHE A 249 -4.37 -18.54 -5.20
N GLY A 250 -3.44 -18.57 -6.16
CA GLY A 250 -3.70 -18.23 -7.56
C GLY A 250 -3.55 -16.74 -7.91
N VAL A 251 -3.20 -15.89 -6.95
CA VAL A 251 -2.83 -14.49 -7.17
C VAL A 251 -1.49 -14.19 -6.50
N ASN A 252 -0.66 -13.36 -7.11
CA ASN A 252 0.58 -12.93 -6.47
C ASN A 252 0.27 -11.84 -5.44
N VAL A 253 0.68 -12.06 -4.20
CA VAL A 253 0.48 -11.08 -3.11
C VAL A 253 1.80 -10.44 -2.74
N VAL A 254 1.83 -9.12 -2.65
CA VAL A 254 2.96 -8.37 -2.07
C VAL A 254 2.52 -7.72 -0.76
N ILE A 255 3.37 -7.84 0.27
CA ILE A 255 3.22 -7.09 1.52
C ILE A 255 4.21 -5.93 1.51
N GLU A 256 3.70 -4.73 1.73
CA GLU A 256 4.48 -3.50 1.66
C GLU A 256 4.73 -2.89 3.04
N THR A 257 5.99 -2.51 3.26
CA THR A 257 6.45 -1.82 4.47
C THR A 257 7.22 -0.57 4.07
N TYR A 258 7.02 0.51 4.82
CA TYR A 258 7.63 1.79 4.49
C TYR A 258 7.76 2.73 5.69
N PHE A 259 8.53 3.81 5.48
CA PHE A 259 8.85 4.88 6.42
C PHE A 259 10.00 4.62 7.41
N ALA A 260 10.32 3.37 7.74
CA ALA A 260 11.46 3.05 8.60
C ALA A 260 11.99 1.65 8.29
N ASP A 261 13.04 1.23 9.00
CA ASP A 261 13.52 -0.15 8.96
C ASP A 261 12.52 -1.09 9.63
N VAL A 262 12.39 -2.30 9.09
CA VAL A 262 11.65 -3.39 9.73
C VAL A 262 12.51 -4.00 10.84
N PRO A 263 12.05 -4.03 12.11
CA PRO A 263 12.76 -4.67 13.21
C PRO A 263 13.01 -6.16 12.95
N ALA A 264 14.09 -6.72 13.50
CA ALA A 264 14.52 -8.10 13.18
C ALA A 264 13.45 -9.18 13.42
N GLU A 265 12.69 -9.10 14.52
CA GLU A 265 11.60 -10.04 14.79
C GLU A 265 10.41 -9.84 13.84
N ALA A 266 10.08 -8.58 13.50
CA ALA A 266 9.05 -8.28 12.50
C ALA A 266 9.46 -8.79 11.11
N TYR A 267 10.74 -8.69 10.74
CA TYR A 267 11.27 -9.21 9.48
C TYR A 267 11.13 -10.72 9.40
N LYS A 268 11.44 -11.46 10.48
CA LYS A 268 11.23 -12.91 10.55
C LYS A 268 9.76 -13.28 10.34
N VAL A 269 8.84 -12.58 11.02
CA VAL A 269 7.40 -12.82 10.85
C VAL A 269 6.97 -12.53 9.42
N LEU A 270 7.26 -11.33 8.91
CA LEU A 270 6.91 -10.88 7.58
C LEU A 270 7.37 -11.86 6.49
N THR A 271 8.65 -12.25 6.54
CA THR A 271 9.25 -13.13 5.53
C THR A 271 8.84 -14.60 5.64
N SER A 272 8.06 -14.96 6.66
CA SER A 272 7.48 -16.29 6.88
C SER A 272 5.99 -16.40 6.56
N LEU A 273 5.33 -15.28 6.21
CA LEU A 273 3.89 -15.27 5.94
C LEU A 273 3.52 -16.18 4.76
N GLU A 274 2.47 -16.97 4.94
CA GLU A 274 1.93 -17.88 3.94
C GLU A 274 1.28 -17.14 2.75
N ALA A 275 1.30 -17.77 1.58
CA ALA A 275 0.68 -17.26 0.34
C ALA A 275 1.12 -15.84 -0.11
N VAL A 276 2.18 -15.28 0.49
CA VAL A 276 2.80 -14.02 0.04
C VAL A 276 3.84 -14.31 -1.04
N ALA A 277 3.73 -13.67 -2.20
CA ALA A 277 4.68 -13.80 -3.31
C ALA A 277 5.92 -12.93 -3.12
N GLY A 278 5.81 -11.76 -2.48
CA GLY A 278 6.94 -10.87 -2.27
C GLY A 278 6.77 -9.85 -1.15
N TYR A 279 7.87 -9.15 -0.87
CA TYR A 279 7.98 -8.19 0.23
C TYR A 279 8.63 -6.91 -0.27
N GLY A 280 8.05 -5.77 0.10
CA GLY A 280 8.66 -4.48 -0.18
C GLY A 280 9.13 -3.75 1.06
N PHE A 281 10.29 -3.12 0.89
CA PHE A 281 11.05 -2.46 1.96
C PHE A 281 11.50 -1.08 1.52
N ASP A 282 11.29 -0.09 2.38
CA ASP A 282 11.83 1.26 2.21
C ASP A 282 13.35 1.27 2.37
N LEU A 283 14.07 1.36 1.25
CA LEU A 283 15.53 1.41 1.22
C LEU A 283 16.08 2.84 1.14
N VAL A 284 15.23 3.84 1.38
CA VAL A 284 15.63 5.25 1.52
C VAL A 284 15.72 5.63 3.00
N ARG A 285 14.70 5.28 3.79
CA ARG A 285 14.65 5.55 5.24
C ARG A 285 14.98 4.33 6.09
N GLY A 286 14.68 3.13 5.61
CA GLY A 286 14.85 1.86 6.32
C GLY A 286 16.08 1.06 5.89
N THR A 287 17.19 1.73 5.57
CA THR A 287 18.38 1.09 5.00
C THR A 287 18.98 -0.02 5.88
N LYS A 288 18.74 -0.02 7.20
CA LYS A 288 19.16 -1.10 8.10
C LYS A 288 18.54 -2.45 7.76
N THR A 289 17.36 -2.48 7.12
CA THR A 289 16.74 -3.72 6.66
C THR A 289 17.56 -4.41 5.56
N LEU A 290 18.47 -3.70 4.88
CA LEU A 290 19.42 -4.33 3.94
C LEU A 290 20.29 -5.40 4.60
N ASP A 291 20.68 -5.21 5.86
CA ASP A 291 21.51 -6.18 6.57
C ASP A 291 20.72 -7.48 6.86
N LEU A 292 19.42 -7.35 7.12
CA LEU A 292 18.52 -8.49 7.29
C LEU A 292 18.32 -9.25 5.97
N ILE A 293 18.11 -8.51 4.86
CA ILE A 293 17.96 -9.07 3.51
C ILE A 293 19.23 -9.83 3.09
N LYS A 294 20.42 -9.25 3.33
CA LYS A 294 21.72 -9.88 3.07
C LYS A 294 21.97 -11.11 3.94
N GLY A 295 21.46 -11.10 5.17
CA GLY A 295 21.55 -12.25 6.07
C GLY A 295 20.73 -13.42 5.55
N VAL A 296 19.42 -13.23 5.39
CA VAL A 296 18.50 -14.25 4.88
C VAL A 296 17.35 -13.58 4.15
N PHE A 297 17.12 -13.97 2.89
CA PHE A 297 15.90 -13.67 2.16
C PHE A 297 15.23 -14.97 1.67
N PRO A 298 13.90 -15.11 1.77
CA PRO A 298 13.26 -16.38 1.43
C PRO A 298 13.42 -16.73 -0.06
N THR A 299 13.81 -17.98 -0.31
CA THR A 299 13.95 -18.48 -1.68
C THR A 299 12.61 -18.42 -2.41
N GLY A 300 12.66 -17.94 -3.64
CA GLY A 300 11.51 -17.97 -4.51
C GLY A 300 10.57 -16.76 -4.40
N LYS A 301 10.79 -15.85 -3.45
CA LYS A 301 9.98 -14.65 -3.25
C LYS A 301 10.52 -13.45 -4.03
N TYR A 302 9.64 -12.49 -4.32
CA TYR A 302 9.99 -11.21 -4.92
C TYR A 302 10.46 -10.20 -3.87
N LEU A 303 11.49 -9.43 -4.18
CA LEU A 303 11.98 -8.32 -3.37
C LEU A 303 11.67 -6.99 -4.05
N PHE A 304 10.80 -6.19 -3.46
CA PHE A 304 10.48 -4.83 -3.88
C PHE A 304 11.45 -3.86 -3.18
N ALA A 305 12.57 -3.60 -3.85
CA ALA A 305 13.63 -2.70 -3.43
C ALA A 305 13.24 -1.24 -3.69
N ARG A 306 12.77 -0.56 -2.65
CA ARG A 306 12.23 0.80 -2.77
C ARG A 306 13.30 1.88 -2.58
N VAL A 307 14.07 2.15 -3.63
CA VAL A 307 15.26 3.04 -3.59
C VAL A 307 14.99 4.49 -4.04
N VAL A 308 13.81 4.77 -4.62
CA VAL A 308 13.45 6.12 -5.08
C VAL A 308 12.61 6.83 -4.02
N GLY A 309 13.09 7.96 -3.47
CA GLY A 309 12.40 8.67 -2.38
C GLY A 309 10.99 9.14 -2.74
N GLY A 310 9.98 8.62 -2.05
CA GLY A 310 8.56 8.97 -2.24
C GLY A 310 8.01 10.01 -1.26
N ARG A 311 8.86 10.55 -0.37
CA ARG A 311 8.48 11.56 0.66
C ARG A 311 9.19 12.89 0.52
N ASN A 312 10.20 12.96 -0.34
CA ASN A 312 11.00 14.15 -0.55
C ASN A 312 10.90 14.60 -2.01
N ILE A 313 11.38 15.80 -2.25
CA ILE A 313 11.33 16.44 -3.56
C ILE A 313 12.66 16.37 -4.31
N TRP A 314 13.67 15.69 -3.76
CA TRP A 314 15.02 15.69 -4.32
C TRP A 314 15.15 14.64 -5.41
N ALA A 315 15.84 14.94 -6.50
CA ALA A 315 16.18 13.96 -7.51
C ALA A 315 16.95 12.76 -6.89
N ASN A 316 16.69 11.56 -7.39
CA ASN A 316 17.34 10.35 -6.90
C ASN A 316 18.82 10.30 -7.32
N ASP A 317 19.68 9.82 -6.43
CA ASP A 317 21.02 9.37 -6.80
C ASP A 317 20.91 8.02 -7.52
N LEU A 318 20.78 8.09 -8.85
CA LEU A 318 20.61 6.92 -9.70
C LEU A 318 21.81 5.97 -9.62
N ALA A 319 23.03 6.50 -9.49
CA ALA A 319 24.24 5.70 -9.42
C ALA A 319 24.31 4.93 -8.09
N GLY A 320 24.08 5.61 -6.97
CA GLY A 320 23.99 4.98 -5.66
C GLY A 320 22.89 3.91 -5.60
N SER A 321 21.72 4.23 -6.14
CA SER A 321 20.58 3.30 -6.21
C SER A 321 20.91 2.06 -7.04
N LEU A 322 21.59 2.21 -8.19
CA LEU A 322 21.99 1.09 -9.04
C LEU A 322 23.02 0.17 -8.36
N ILE A 323 23.96 0.74 -7.60
CA ILE A 323 24.91 -0.04 -6.78
C ILE A 323 24.16 -0.90 -5.76
N THR A 324 23.20 -0.31 -5.04
CA THR A 324 22.36 -1.05 -4.09
C THR A 324 21.58 -2.17 -4.80
N LEU A 325 20.97 -1.89 -5.94
CA LEU A 325 20.16 -2.85 -6.68
C LEU A 325 21.00 -4.03 -7.20
N HIS A 326 22.18 -3.79 -7.78
CA HIS A 326 23.07 -4.87 -8.21
C HIS A 326 23.53 -5.76 -7.05
N ALA A 327 23.76 -5.18 -5.87
CA ALA A 327 24.07 -5.98 -4.68
C ALA A 327 22.91 -6.90 -4.28
N LEU A 328 21.66 -6.45 -4.47
CA LEU A 328 20.45 -7.23 -4.18
C LEU A 328 20.18 -8.33 -5.23
N GLU A 329 20.53 -8.11 -6.51
CA GLU A 329 20.45 -9.16 -7.55
C GLU A 329 21.26 -10.41 -7.18
N GLY A 330 22.38 -10.23 -6.49
CA GLY A 330 23.19 -11.35 -5.98
C GLY A 330 22.48 -12.22 -4.94
N ILE A 331 21.44 -11.69 -4.28
CA ILE A 331 20.70 -12.37 -3.20
C ILE A 331 19.46 -13.09 -3.77
N VAL A 332 18.67 -12.39 -4.58
CA VAL A 332 17.36 -12.89 -5.05
C VAL A 332 17.39 -13.48 -6.47
N GLY A 333 18.52 -13.36 -7.16
CA GLY A 333 18.68 -13.71 -8.57
C GLY A 333 18.56 -12.49 -9.49
N LYS A 334 18.88 -12.69 -10.77
CA LYS A 334 18.79 -11.64 -11.81
C LYS A 334 17.37 -11.09 -11.88
N GLY A 335 17.25 -9.78 -12.16
CA GLY A 335 15.98 -9.04 -12.06
C GLY A 335 15.17 -8.92 -13.36
N THR A 336 13.84 -8.87 -13.20
CA THR A 336 12.84 -8.34 -14.12
C THR A 336 12.02 -7.39 -13.28
N ILE A 337 11.77 -6.24 -13.89
CA ILE A 337 11.21 -5.04 -13.31
C ILE A 337 9.75 -5.29 -12.92
N LEU A 338 9.37 -4.76 -11.75
CA LEU A 338 7.96 -4.69 -11.38
C LEU A 338 7.68 -3.31 -10.78
N CYS A 339 7.51 -2.30 -11.63
CA CYS A 339 7.31 -0.93 -11.14
C CYS A 339 5.97 -0.80 -10.40
N ILE A 340 5.95 -0.90 -9.06
CA ILE A 340 4.81 -0.42 -8.27
C ILE A 340 4.93 1.09 -8.16
N PHE A 341 4.09 1.78 -8.92
CA PHE A 341 3.82 3.17 -8.64
C PHE A 341 2.85 3.24 -7.46
N LEU A 342 2.85 4.36 -6.75
CA LEU A 342 1.75 4.72 -5.89
C LEU A 342 1.41 6.13 -6.34
N SER A 343 0.66 6.23 -7.43
CA SER A 343 0.30 7.53 -7.99
C SER A 343 -0.78 8.16 -7.14
N ASN A 344 -0.62 9.46 -6.92
CA ASN A 344 -1.69 10.34 -6.47
C ASN A 344 -2.87 10.30 -7.44
N SER A 345 -4.08 10.52 -6.91
CA SER A 345 -5.16 11.10 -7.70
C SER A 345 -4.66 12.38 -8.36
N MET A 346 -4.60 12.43 -9.70
CA MET A 346 -4.29 13.67 -10.43
C MET A 346 -5.54 14.55 -10.55
N PHE A 347 -6.14 14.97 -9.43
CA PHE A 347 -7.22 15.97 -9.45
C PHE A 347 -7.12 16.91 -8.25
#